data_AF-A0ABD3AUQ8-F1
#
_entry.id   AF-A0ABD3AUQ8-F1
#
_cell.length_a   1.000
_cell.length_b   1.000
_cell.length_c   1.000
_cell.angle_alpha   90.00
_cell.angle_beta   90.00
_cell.angle_gamma   90.00
#
_symmetry.space_group_name_H-M   'P 1'
#
loop_
_entity.id
_entity.type
_entity.pdbx_description
1 polymer ?
#
loop_
_entity_poly.entity_id
_entity_poly.type
_entity_poly.pdbx_seq_one_letter_code
_entity_poly.pdbx_strand_id
1 'polypeptide(L)'
;MFNLPKSQLHCYGESVYCMGGDLLSMCANGGTSLERLVSVVAWTTSTMRPLMFGVAPYNPILGETHHVSRGTLNVLLEQVSHHPPVTALHATDEKNNIEMIWCHYPVPKFRGI
;
A
#
# COMPACT_ATOMS: atom_id res chain seq x y z
N MET A 1 -4.99 -22.66 -10.78
CA MET A 1 -4.98 -22.13 -9.41
C MET A 1 -5.17 -20.63 -9.53
N PHE A 2 -6.24 -20.06 -8.95
CA PHE A 2 -6.62 -18.64 -9.10
C PHE A 2 -6.17 -17.76 -7.93
N ASN A 3 -5.58 -18.34 -6.88
CA ASN A 3 -5.10 -17.58 -5.74
C ASN A 3 -3.61 -17.32 -5.85
N LEU A 4 -3.23 -16.06 -5.66
CA LEU A 4 -1.87 -15.68 -5.33
C LEU A 4 -1.60 -16.11 -3.88
N PRO A 5 -0.46 -16.75 -3.55
CA PRO A 5 -0.14 -17.15 -2.19
C PRO A 5 0.27 -15.97 -1.29
N LYS A 6 -0.59 -14.93 -1.26
CA LYS A 6 -0.45 -13.70 -0.47
C LYS A 6 -1.84 -13.24 -0.05
N SER A 7 -1.97 -12.74 1.17
CA SER A 7 -3.14 -11.96 1.60
C SER A 7 -3.16 -10.59 0.92
N GLN A 8 -4.34 -9.98 0.76
CA GLN A 8 -4.46 -8.60 0.27
C GLN A 8 -3.61 -7.62 1.08
N LEU A 9 -3.43 -7.85 2.39
CA LEU A 9 -2.61 -7.01 3.26
C LEU A 9 -1.14 -6.97 2.78
N HIS A 10 -0.61 -8.12 2.32
CA HIS A 10 0.72 -8.16 1.73
C HIS A 10 0.78 -7.34 0.43
N CYS A 11 -0.22 -7.47 -0.45
CA CYS A 11 -0.25 -6.72 -1.71
C CYS A 11 -0.30 -5.19 -1.49
N TYR A 12 -1.11 -4.74 -0.53
CA TYR A 12 -1.16 -3.32 -0.17
C TYR A 12 0.14 -2.85 0.48
N GLY A 13 0.71 -3.64 1.40
CA GLY A 13 1.98 -3.32 2.03
C GLY A 13 3.15 -3.24 1.04
N GLU A 14 3.28 -4.20 0.12
CA GLU A 14 4.33 -4.21 -0.91
C GLU A 14 4.32 -2.97 -1.79
N SER A 15 3.15 -2.36 -1.99
CA SER A 15 3.01 -1.10 -2.73
C SER A 15 3.71 0.07 -2.03
N VAL A 16 3.94 -0.03 -0.72
CA VAL A 16 4.61 0.97 0.12
C VAL A 16 6.08 0.62 0.33
N TYR A 17 6.40 -0.61 0.76
CA TYR A 17 7.75 -0.96 1.17
C TYR A 17 8.61 -1.62 0.07
N CYS A 18 8.07 -2.12 -1.05
CA CYS A 18 8.89 -2.78 -2.10
C CYS A 18 9.37 -1.82 -3.21
N MET A 19 9.56 -0.54 -2.93
CA MET A 19 9.95 0.46 -3.93
C MET A 19 11.38 0.28 -4.42
N GLY A 20 11.57 0.40 -5.74
CA GLY A 20 12.87 0.27 -6.42
C GLY A 20 13.78 1.50 -6.30
N GLY A 21 13.29 2.59 -5.73
CA GLY A 21 14.05 3.82 -5.49
C GLY A 21 13.54 4.56 -4.26
N ASP A 22 14.27 5.59 -3.84
CA ASP A 22 13.98 6.39 -2.64
C ASP A 22 12.99 7.54 -2.92
N LEU A 23 11.86 7.21 -3.58
CA LEU A 23 10.85 8.20 -3.95
C LEU A 23 10.14 8.78 -2.73
N LEU A 24 10.05 8.00 -1.64
CA LEU A 24 9.34 8.42 -0.43
C LEU A 24 10.10 9.55 0.29
N SER A 25 11.43 9.46 0.43
CA SER A 25 12.21 10.54 1.04
C SER A 25 12.14 11.84 0.24
N MET A 26 12.05 11.75 -1.09
CA MET A 26 11.93 12.92 -1.97
C MET A 26 10.63 13.71 -1.70
N CYS A 27 9.56 13.03 -1.28
CA CYS A 27 8.31 13.69 -0.87
C CYS A 27 8.51 14.67 0.29
N ALA A 28 9.42 14.36 1.23
CA ALA A 28 9.71 15.22 2.38
C ALA A 28 10.82 16.23 2.10
N ASN A 29 11.82 15.84 1.32
CA ASN A 29 13.10 16.57 1.21
C ASN A 29 13.21 17.50 -0.02
N GLY A 30 12.17 17.65 -0.84
CA GLY A 30 12.16 18.58 -1.97
C GLY A 30 12.29 20.05 -1.54
N GLY A 31 13.12 20.82 -2.26
CA GLY A 31 13.47 22.21 -1.92
C GLY A 31 12.30 23.18 -1.97
N THR A 32 11.34 22.93 -2.86
CA THR A 32 10.09 23.71 -2.99
C THR A 32 8.85 22.85 -2.74
N SER A 33 7.72 23.48 -2.44
CA SER A 33 6.43 22.79 -2.30
C SER A 33 6.00 22.10 -3.60
N LEU A 34 6.29 22.70 -4.76
CA LEU A 34 5.97 22.13 -6.06
C LEU A 34 6.77 20.85 -6.31
N GLU A 35 8.08 20.85 -6.03
CA GLU A 35 8.92 19.65 -6.17
C GLU A 35 8.44 18.52 -5.26
N ARG A 36 8.12 18.81 -4.00
CA ARG A 36 7.55 17.81 -3.08
C ARG A 36 6.25 17.23 -3.59
N LEU A 37 5.36 18.07 -4.13
CA LEU A 37 4.10 17.60 -4.73
C LEU A 37 4.36 16.71 -5.96
N VAL A 38 5.31 17.08 -6.82
CA VAL A 38 5.70 16.25 -7.98
C VAL A 38 6.23 14.89 -7.51
N SER A 39 7.05 14.86 -6.45
CA SER A 39 7.52 13.61 -5.84
C SER A 39 6.39 12.77 -5.26
N VAL A 40 5.40 13.37 -4.60
CA VAL A 40 4.21 12.67 -4.11
C VAL A 40 3.45 12.02 -5.28
N VAL A 41 3.20 12.76 -6.36
CA VAL A 41 2.53 12.23 -7.55
C VAL A 41 3.32 11.08 -8.18
N ALA A 42 4.64 11.24 -8.31
CA ALA A 42 5.52 10.20 -8.85
C ALA A 42 5.51 8.94 -7.96
N TRP A 43 5.64 9.11 -6.65
CA TRP A 43 5.57 8.03 -5.67
C TRP A 43 4.22 7.32 -5.75
N THR A 44 3.09 8.03 -5.66
CA THR A 44 1.74 7.44 -5.73
C THR A 44 1.54 6.66 -7.03
N THR A 45 1.96 7.21 -8.18
CA THR A 45 1.86 6.51 -9.47
C THR A 45 2.67 5.21 -9.47
N SER A 46 3.87 5.22 -8.88
CA SER A 46 4.74 4.05 -8.82
C SER A 46 4.27 2.95 -7.85
N THR A 47 3.31 3.25 -6.96
CA THR A 47 2.68 2.23 -6.08
C THR A 47 1.76 1.28 -6.85
N MET A 48 1.33 1.64 -8.06
CA MET A 48 0.40 0.83 -8.85
C MET A 48 1.11 -0.41 -9.41
N ARG A 49 0.92 -1.56 -8.74
CA ARG A 49 1.46 -2.85 -9.16
C ARG A 49 0.36 -3.74 -9.75
N PRO A 50 0.35 -4.01 -11.06
CA PRO A 50 -0.60 -4.94 -11.64
C PRO A 50 -0.31 -6.35 -11.12
N LEU A 51 -1.33 -7.01 -10.58
CA LEU A 51 -1.28 -8.45 -10.35
C LEU A 51 -1.37 -9.20 -11.67
N MET A 52 -0.88 -10.44 -11.71
CA MET A 52 -1.08 -11.30 -12.89
C MET A 52 -2.58 -11.43 -13.17
N PHE A 53 -2.95 -11.36 -14.45
CA PHE A 53 -4.36 -11.46 -14.84
C PHE A 53 -4.94 -12.81 -14.40
N GLY A 54 -6.15 -12.78 -13.83
CA GLY A 54 -6.87 -13.99 -13.40
C GLY A 54 -6.38 -14.58 -12.07
N VAL A 55 -5.47 -13.92 -11.34
CA VAL A 55 -5.16 -14.30 -9.95
C VAL A 55 -5.60 -13.22 -8.95
N ALA A 56 -6.16 -13.66 -7.83
CA ALA A 56 -6.53 -12.81 -6.71
C ALA A 56 -5.72 -13.20 -5.47
N PRO A 57 -5.29 -12.25 -4.63
CA PRO A 57 -4.79 -12.57 -3.29
C PRO A 57 -5.90 -13.15 -2.42
N TYR A 58 -5.52 -13.79 -1.31
CA TYR A 58 -6.48 -14.23 -0.30
C TYR A 58 -7.20 -13.03 0.31
N ASN A 59 -8.52 -13.16 0.44
CA ASN A 59 -9.33 -12.20 1.17
C ASN A 59 -8.96 -12.26 2.66
N PRO A 60 -8.59 -11.13 3.27
CA PRO A 60 -8.18 -11.11 4.67
C PRO A 60 -9.35 -11.41 5.60
N ILE A 61 -9.07 -12.09 6.70
CA ILE A 61 -10.05 -12.27 7.78
C ILE A 61 -10.15 -11.00 8.63
N LEU A 62 -11.27 -10.78 9.31
CA LEU A 62 -11.43 -9.65 10.23
C LEU A 62 -10.36 -9.70 11.33
N GLY A 63 -9.66 -8.59 11.56
CA GLY A 63 -8.57 -8.49 12.53
C GLY A 63 -7.25 -9.12 12.06
N GLU A 64 -7.16 -9.61 10.82
CA GLU A 64 -5.87 -9.98 10.24
C GLU A 64 -4.95 -8.76 10.20
N THR A 65 -3.68 -8.95 10.57
CA THR A 65 -2.66 -7.90 10.56
C THR A 65 -1.45 -8.28 9.73
N HIS A 66 -0.78 -7.26 9.18
CA HIS A 66 0.51 -7.40 8.49
C HIS A 66 1.41 -6.25 8.91
N HIS A 67 2.61 -6.57 9.40
CA HIS A 67 3.60 -5.58 9.83
C HIS A 67 4.94 -5.83 9.15
N VAL A 68 5.55 -4.77 8.61
CA VAL A 68 6.85 -4.80 7.95
C VAL A 68 7.66 -3.57 8.31
N SER A 69 8.94 -3.78 8.59
CA SER A 69 9.93 -2.71 8.73
C SER A 69 10.95 -2.82 7.59
N ARG A 70 11.19 -1.72 6.87
CA ARG A 70 12.26 -1.59 5.86
C ARG A 70 13.12 -0.37 6.19
N GLY A 71 14.26 -0.60 6.84
CA GLY A 71 15.09 0.50 7.35
C GLY A 71 14.33 1.27 8.43
N THR A 72 14.10 2.56 8.21
CA THR A 72 13.36 3.44 9.13
C THR A 72 11.86 3.50 8.85
N LEU A 73 11.42 2.93 7.72
CA LEU A 73 10.00 2.84 7.37
C LEU A 73 9.35 1.64 8.06
N ASN A 74 8.33 1.89 8.86
CA ASN A 74 7.47 0.87 9.47
C ASN A 74 6.08 0.95 8.85
N VAL A 75 5.48 -0.19 8.53
CA VAL A 75 4.17 -0.27 7.86
C VAL A 75 3.32 -1.30 8.57
N LEU A 76 2.17 -0.89 9.10
CA LEU A 76 1.16 -1.73 9.72
C LEU A 76 -0.12 -1.71 8.89
N LEU A 77 -0.69 -2.88 8.63
CA LEU A 77 -2.01 -3.03 8.04
C LEU A 77 -2.90 -3.90 8.91
N GLU A 78 -4.19 -3.59 8.91
CA GLU A 78 -5.22 -4.38 9.58
C GLU A 78 -6.50 -4.45 8.73
N GLN A 79 -7.10 -5.64 8.65
CA GLN A 79 -8.45 -5.79 8.11
C GLN A 79 -9.47 -5.38 9.17
N VAL A 80 -9.90 -4.11 9.15
CA VAL A 80 -10.78 -3.51 10.16
C VAL A 80 -12.27 -3.78 9.93
N SER A 81 -12.66 -4.21 8.73
CA SER A 81 -14.05 -4.60 8.42
C SER A 81 -14.10 -5.70 7.36
N HIS A 82 -15.08 -6.60 7.45
CA HIS A 82 -15.32 -7.65 6.44
C HIS A 82 -16.58 -7.39 5.61
N HIS A 83 -17.58 -6.70 6.16
CA HIS A 83 -18.83 -6.37 5.49
C HIS A 83 -19.20 -4.89 5.69
N PRO A 84 -18.76 -4.00 4.79
CA PRO A 84 -17.94 -4.29 3.60
C PRO A 84 -16.44 -4.45 3.94
N PRO A 85 -15.62 -5.04 3.04
CA PRO A 85 -14.19 -5.23 3.31
C PRO A 85 -13.45 -3.89 3.37
N VAL A 86 -12.77 -3.62 4.47
CA VAL A 86 -11.91 -2.45 4.66
C VAL A 86 -10.58 -2.88 5.28
N THR A 87 -9.48 -2.48 4.66
CA THR A 87 -8.13 -2.59 5.22
C THR A 87 -7.62 -1.20 5.56
N ALA A 88 -7.18 -0.98 6.79
CA ALA A 88 -6.45 0.22 7.20
C ALA A 88 -4.94 -0.02 7.09
N LEU A 89 -4.20 1.00 6.69
CA LEU A 89 -2.75 1.03 6.61
C LEU A 89 -2.25 2.28 7.33
N HIS A 90 -1.27 2.10 8.21
CA HIS A 90 -0.49 3.18 8.81
C HIS A 90 0.99 2.92 8.59
N ALA A 91 1.71 3.93 8.09
CA ALA A 91 3.14 3.84 7.88
C ALA A 91 3.85 5.08 8.40
N THR A 92 5.00 4.88 9.03
CA THR A 92 5.83 5.95 9.59
C THR A 92 7.29 5.76 9.20
N ASP A 93 7.95 6.86 8.86
CA ASP A 93 9.39 6.94 8.67
C ASP A 93 9.92 8.16 9.44
N GLU A 94 10.35 7.91 10.68
CA GLU A 94 10.79 8.95 11.61
C GLU A 94 11.98 9.76 11.08
N LYS A 95 12.88 9.10 10.33
CA LYS A 95 14.09 9.74 9.80
C LYS A 95 13.75 10.82 8.78
N ASN A 96 12.76 10.57 7.94
CA ASN A 96 12.32 11.50 6.90
C ASN A 96 11.11 12.34 7.34
N ASN A 97 10.63 12.18 8.57
CA ASN A 97 9.42 12.81 9.09
C ASN A 97 8.20 12.57 8.18
N ILE A 98 7.99 11.32 7.81
CA ILE A 98 6.87 10.91 6.94
C ILE A 98 5.89 10.07 7.76
N GLU A 99 4.62 10.43 7.64
CA GLU A 99 3.49 9.64 8.11
C GLU A 99 2.51 9.45 6.95
N MET A 100 2.00 8.23 6.81
CA MET A 100 1.01 7.89 5.81
C MET A 100 -0.10 7.05 6.43
N ILE A 101 -1.33 7.44 6.13
CA ILE A 101 -2.54 6.71 6.51
C ILE A 101 -3.32 6.43 5.22
N TRP A 102 -3.72 5.19 5.00
CA TRP A 102 -4.49 4.78 3.83
C TRP A 102 -5.54 3.75 4.19
N CYS A 103 -6.74 3.89 3.63
CA CYS A 103 -7.79 2.87 3.68
C CYS A 103 -8.05 2.28 2.30
N HIS A 104 -8.06 0.94 2.21
CA HIS A 104 -8.44 0.21 1.02
C HIS A 104 -9.86 -0.32 1.15
N TYR A 105 -10.71 0.05 0.20
CA TYR A 105 -12.12 -0.33 0.12
C TYR A 105 -12.44 -0.97 -1.24
N PRO A 106 -12.03 -2.22 -1.48
CA PRO A 106 -12.27 -2.88 -2.76
C PRO A 106 -13.75 -3.21 -2.96
N VAL A 107 -14.33 -2.77 -4.08
CA VAL A 107 -15.70 -3.14 -4.51
C VAL A 107 -15.62 -3.89 -5.84
N PRO A 108 -15.21 -5.17 -5.83
CA PRO A 108 -15.07 -5.95 -7.05
C PRO A 108 -16.43 -6.15 -7.73
N LYS A 109 -16.47 -6.02 -9.06
CA LYS A 109 -17.66 -6.29 -9.89
C LYS A 109 -17.24 -7.09 -11.13
N PHE A 110 -17.88 -8.24 -11.34
CA PHE A 110 -17.79 -8.96 -12.60
C PHE A 110 -18.80 -8.37 -13.60
N ARG A 111 -18.34 -8.01 -14.80
CA ARG A 111 -19.18 -7.39 -15.84
C ARG A 111 -19.42 -8.27 -17.07
N GLY A 112 -18.98 -9.53 -17.04
CA GLY A 112 -19.11 -10.41 -18.20
C GLY A 112 -18.25 -9.97 -19.39
N ILE A 113 -18.69 -10.42 -20.57
CA ILE A 113 -18.27 -9.97 -21.90
C ILE A 113 -19.35 -9.07 -22.47
#